data_AF-A0A956DCZ2-F1
#
_entry.id   AF-A0A956DCZ2-F1
#
_cell.length_a   1.000
_cell.length_b   1.000
_cell.length_c   1.000
_cell.angle_alpha   90.00
_cell.angle_beta   90.00
_cell.angle_gamma   90.00
#
_symmetry.space_group_name_H-M   'P 1'
#
loop_
_entity.id
_entity.type
_entity.pdbx_description
1 polymer ?
#
loop_
_entity_poly.entity_id
_entity_poly.type
_entity_poly.pdbx_seq_one_letter_code
_entity_poly.pdbx_strand_id
1 'polypeptide(L)'
;MMRSILCVCLLSLASACDPDPPLGLCDQVMARRVAFQAPDGVTEARTSVVPMYVGQALLTQLCDEGECVGRAYYDLSPACPIGCCNDAECLRTARRVCGEDDACVEDFVVRGHELRAAGSERLQANQWQVYEHRRAIWGAASRGSLGRRGPVSGATLFGELDGFHLVEEVPGLDTEAGQEELRNWLACGSPLVELVNPGRGEFGRCDHGSVGECVRLLAAPEAPDPTWSSIFDVVVEPFCTQCHRSGCEDDCSRLELESNDAAYRALSVGESSRWCSEGLPYLTPGDPANSVFYVSLTNDVCWGHGWQLPDDVLAPIRAWIEAGANP
;
A
#
# COMPACT_ATOMS: atom_id res chain seq x y z
N MET A 1 27.05 64.87 4.49
CA MET A 1 25.87 64.05 4.11
C MET A 1 26.36 62.67 3.65
N MET A 2 26.63 61.72 4.56
CA MET A 2 27.10 60.36 4.17
C MET A 2 27.06 59.34 5.33
N ARG A 3 26.17 59.52 6.32
CA ARG A 3 26.07 58.64 7.49
C ARG A 3 24.76 57.85 7.61
N SER A 4 23.79 58.08 6.73
CA SER A 4 22.45 57.48 6.85
C SER A 4 22.23 56.24 5.96
N ILE A 5 23.16 55.89 5.07
CA ILE A 5 23.00 54.76 4.13
C ILE A 5 23.51 53.44 4.73
N LEU A 6 24.45 53.48 5.68
CA LEU A 6 25.02 52.25 6.26
C LEU A 6 24.06 51.50 7.21
N CYS A 7 23.05 52.19 7.78
CA CYS A 7 22.15 51.61 8.76
C CYS A 7 21.03 50.78 8.12
N VAL A 8 20.62 51.12 6.89
CA VAL A 8 19.53 50.41 6.18
C VAL A 8 20.00 49.05 5.65
N CYS A 9 21.24 48.92 5.18
CA CYS A 9 21.76 47.62 4.71
C CYS A 9 22.00 46.60 5.84
N LEU A 10 22.27 47.05 7.07
CA LEU A 10 22.47 46.17 8.23
C LEU A 10 21.13 45.65 8.80
N LEU A 11 20.03 46.42 8.67
CA LEU A 11 18.69 45.97 9.06
C LEU A 11 18.09 44.96 8.07
N SER A 12 18.41 45.05 6.77
CA SER A 12 17.97 44.08 5.76
C SER A 12 18.70 42.72 5.83
N LEU A 13 19.86 42.66 6.48
CA LEU A 13 20.60 41.41 6.71
C LEU A 13 20.09 40.67 7.96
N ALA A 14 19.38 41.35 8.87
CA ALA A 14 18.85 40.75 10.09
C ALA A 14 17.51 40.03 9.90
N SER A 15 16.74 40.32 8.83
CA SER A 15 15.50 39.61 8.51
C SER A 15 15.74 38.27 7.78
N ALA A 16 16.99 37.90 7.51
CA ALA A 16 17.35 36.63 6.88
C ALA A 16 17.65 35.51 7.92
N CYS A 17 17.49 35.81 9.21
CA CYS A 17 17.71 34.86 10.30
C CYS A 17 16.48 34.73 11.20
N ASP A 18 15.27 34.72 10.61
CA ASP A 18 14.12 34.24 11.38
C ASP A 18 14.40 32.79 11.77
N PRO A 19 14.43 32.46 13.08
CA PRO A 19 14.59 31.09 13.50
C PRO A 19 13.47 30.26 12.87
N ASP A 20 13.82 29.10 12.32
CA ASP A 20 12.80 28.22 11.76
C ASP A 20 11.70 27.97 12.79
N PRO A 21 10.42 28.00 12.37
CA PRO A 21 9.32 27.83 13.29
C PRO A 21 9.47 26.50 14.06
N PRO A 22 9.12 26.47 15.36
CA PRO A 22 9.24 25.27 16.14
C PRO A 22 8.34 24.18 15.55
N LEU A 23 8.84 22.94 15.55
CA LEU A 23 8.07 21.77 15.12
C LEU A 23 6.97 21.37 16.12
N GLY A 24 6.95 21.91 17.34
CA GLY A 24 5.94 21.56 18.35
C GLY A 24 6.10 20.15 18.94
N LEU A 25 5.07 19.70 19.65
CA LEU A 25 4.99 18.33 20.16
C LEU A 25 4.57 17.37 19.04
N CYS A 26 4.99 16.11 19.20
CA CYS A 26 4.63 14.99 18.34
C CYS A 26 3.33 14.33 18.83
N ASP A 27 2.37 14.17 17.92
CA ASP A 27 1.23 13.27 18.01
C ASP A 27 1.52 12.00 17.19
N GLN A 28 1.77 10.88 17.88
CA GLN A 28 2.13 9.61 17.24
C GLN A 28 1.00 9.02 16.39
N VAL A 29 -0.27 9.30 16.71
CA VAL A 29 -1.41 8.77 15.95
C VAL A 29 -1.49 9.47 14.61
N MET A 30 -1.43 10.81 14.62
CA MET A 30 -1.47 11.61 13.40
C MET A 30 -0.24 11.35 12.51
N ALA A 31 0.96 11.24 13.10
CA ALA A 31 2.19 11.00 12.32
C ALA A 31 2.25 9.63 11.64
N ARG A 32 1.39 8.69 12.07
CA ARG A 32 1.27 7.34 11.50
C ARG A 32 0.01 7.15 10.67
N ARG A 33 -0.77 8.21 10.42
CA ARG A 33 -1.89 8.14 9.50
C ARG A 33 -1.37 7.78 8.11
N VAL A 34 -1.96 6.77 7.49
CA VAL A 34 -1.58 6.30 6.15
C VAL A 34 -2.32 7.12 5.10
N ALA A 35 -1.63 7.42 4.01
CA ALA A 35 -2.18 7.95 2.78
C ALA A 35 -1.84 7.01 1.63
N PHE A 36 -2.62 7.09 0.56
CA PHE A 36 -2.53 6.29 -0.64
C PHE A 36 -2.27 7.21 -1.82
N GLN A 37 -1.07 7.13 -2.39
CA GLN A 37 -0.75 7.83 -3.63
C GLN A 37 -1.24 6.99 -4.82
N ALA A 38 -2.10 7.57 -5.66
CA ALA A 38 -2.64 6.94 -6.86
C ALA A 38 -2.42 7.83 -8.08
N PRO A 39 -2.28 7.31 -9.31
CA PRO A 39 -2.26 8.13 -10.51
C PRO A 39 -3.54 8.96 -10.67
N ASP A 40 -3.45 10.11 -11.32
CA ASP A 40 -4.62 10.99 -11.54
C ASP A 40 -5.74 10.26 -12.30
N GLY A 41 -6.96 10.42 -11.81
CA GLY A 41 -8.14 9.75 -12.36
C GLY A 41 -8.29 8.29 -11.92
N VAL A 42 -7.35 7.73 -11.15
CA VAL A 42 -7.51 6.42 -10.51
C VAL A 42 -8.26 6.58 -9.21
N THR A 43 -9.39 5.88 -9.11
CA THR A 43 -10.25 5.85 -7.91
C THR A 43 -10.33 4.47 -7.27
N GLU A 44 -9.63 3.49 -7.84
CA GLU A 44 -9.59 2.11 -7.37
C GLU A 44 -8.15 1.65 -7.11
N ALA A 45 -7.88 1.08 -5.93
CA ALA A 45 -6.57 0.63 -5.47
C ALA A 45 -6.12 -0.72 -6.04
N ARG A 46 -6.50 -1.04 -7.28
CA ARG A 46 -6.34 -2.39 -7.85
C ARG A 46 -4.91 -2.73 -8.28
N THR A 47 -4.12 -1.76 -8.77
CA THR A 47 -2.83 -2.10 -9.41
C THR A 47 -1.73 -1.04 -9.33
N SER A 48 -1.97 0.16 -8.77
CA SER A 48 -0.98 1.24 -8.82
C SER A 48 -1.09 2.24 -7.67
N VAL A 49 -1.38 1.76 -6.46
CA VAL A 49 -1.45 2.62 -5.27
C VAL A 49 -0.27 2.35 -4.36
N VAL A 50 0.31 3.43 -3.86
CA VAL A 50 1.47 3.42 -2.97
C VAL A 50 1.07 3.96 -1.60
N PRO A 51 0.92 3.11 -0.56
CA PRO A 51 0.74 3.58 0.80
C PRO A 51 2.01 4.21 1.35
N MET A 52 1.84 5.32 2.04
CA MET A 52 2.87 6.09 2.73
C MET A 52 2.25 6.70 3.98
N TYR A 53 3.04 7.19 4.93
CA TYR A 53 2.46 8.10 5.93
C TYR A 53 2.03 9.41 5.29
N VAL A 54 0.97 10.06 5.78
CA VAL A 54 0.45 11.31 5.23
C VAL A 54 1.57 12.36 5.10
N GLY A 55 2.40 12.55 6.14
CA GLY A 55 3.53 13.47 6.08
C GLY A 55 4.63 13.06 5.09
N GLN A 56 4.89 11.76 4.93
CA GLN A 56 5.80 11.22 3.91
C GLN A 56 5.27 11.50 2.50
N ALA A 57 3.97 11.32 2.28
CA ALA A 57 3.31 11.61 1.00
C ALA A 57 3.29 13.11 0.68
N LEU A 58 2.99 13.96 1.66
CA LEU A 58 3.00 15.41 1.50
C LEU A 58 4.40 15.95 1.19
N LEU A 59 5.46 15.34 1.75
CA LEU A 59 6.83 15.68 1.38
C LEU A 59 7.11 15.50 -0.12
N THR A 60 6.45 14.55 -0.79
CA THR A 60 6.59 14.37 -2.24
C THR A 60 5.98 15.52 -3.06
N GLN A 61 5.06 16.30 -2.50
CA GLN A 61 4.53 17.51 -3.14
C GLN A 61 5.53 18.67 -3.16
N LEU A 62 6.66 18.52 -2.47
CA LEU A 62 7.75 19.51 -2.41
C LEU A 62 8.83 19.24 -3.48
N CYS A 63 8.52 18.38 -4.45
CA CYS A 63 9.40 17.92 -5.52
C CYS A 63 8.94 18.40 -6.90
N ASP A 64 9.90 18.72 -7.78
CA ASP A 64 9.66 19.23 -9.14
C ASP A 64 10.48 18.45 -10.17
N GLU A 65 9.86 17.81 -11.18
CA GLU A 65 10.54 17.18 -12.33
C GLU A 65 11.80 16.34 -12.02
N GLY A 66 11.90 15.67 -10.86
CA GLY A 66 13.12 14.95 -10.47
C GLY A 66 14.11 15.73 -9.60
N GLU A 67 13.80 16.97 -9.23
CA GLU A 67 14.53 17.81 -8.27
C GLU A 67 13.65 18.20 -7.07
N CYS A 68 13.89 17.59 -5.91
CA CYS A 68 13.28 18.00 -4.64
C CYS A 68 14.15 19.08 -4.01
N VAL A 69 13.54 19.97 -3.21
CA VAL A 69 14.32 20.94 -2.43
C VAL A 69 15.16 20.19 -1.39
N GLY A 70 16.45 20.03 -1.71
CA GLY A 70 17.37 19.11 -1.05
C GLY A 70 17.52 17.82 -1.87
N ARG A 71 18.74 17.54 -2.35
CA ARG A 71 19.07 16.51 -3.36
C ARG A 71 18.78 15.03 -2.98
N ALA A 72 18.05 14.74 -1.90
CA ALA A 72 18.08 13.42 -1.26
C ALA A 72 16.75 12.62 -1.26
N TYR A 73 15.64 13.12 -1.81
CA TYR A 73 14.32 12.60 -1.43
C TYR A 73 13.65 11.60 -2.38
N TYR A 74 14.27 11.26 -3.52
CA TYR A 74 13.60 10.50 -4.60
C TYR A 74 13.48 9.00 -4.44
N ASP A 75 14.07 8.40 -3.42
CA ASP A 75 14.15 6.94 -3.33
C ASP A 75 13.42 6.39 -2.11
N LEU A 76 12.35 7.08 -1.71
CA LEU A 76 11.33 6.55 -0.78
C LEU A 76 10.30 5.67 -1.50
N SER A 77 10.54 5.32 -2.77
CA SER A 77 9.63 4.47 -3.55
C SER A 77 9.54 3.09 -2.90
N PRO A 78 8.35 2.69 -2.42
CA PRO A 78 8.15 1.38 -1.85
C PRO A 78 7.80 0.44 -2.99
N ALA A 79 8.81 0.01 -3.71
CA ALA A 79 8.67 -1.14 -4.60
C ALA A 79 9.95 -1.93 -4.47
N CYS A 80 9.83 -3.15 -3.99
CA CYS A 80 10.87 -4.13 -4.20
C CYS A 80 11.24 -4.10 -5.69
N PRO A 81 12.47 -3.73 -6.08
CA PRO A 81 12.80 -3.39 -7.47
C PRO A 81 12.55 -4.53 -8.47
N ILE A 82 12.31 -5.75 -7.99
CA ILE A 82 12.18 -6.99 -8.77
C ILE A 82 10.95 -7.84 -8.35
N GLY A 83 10.02 -7.34 -7.52
CA GLY A 83 8.85 -8.15 -7.08
C GLY A 83 9.26 -9.30 -6.15
N CYS A 84 10.13 -8.97 -5.21
CA CYS A 84 10.93 -9.87 -4.39
C CYS A 84 10.79 -9.46 -2.90
N CYS A 85 9.57 -9.20 -2.44
CA CYS A 85 9.33 -8.58 -1.13
C CYS A 85 9.61 -9.54 0.03
N ASN A 86 9.66 -10.84 -0.25
CA ASN A 86 10.10 -11.92 0.65
C ASN A 86 10.69 -13.10 -0.14
N ASP A 87 11.32 -14.03 0.56
CA ASP A 87 12.03 -15.18 -0.03
C ASP A 87 11.10 -16.05 -0.88
N ALA A 88 9.85 -16.25 -0.43
CA ALA A 88 8.86 -17.03 -1.16
C ALA A 88 8.43 -16.35 -2.47
N GLU A 89 8.26 -15.03 -2.46
CA GLU A 89 7.94 -14.24 -3.64
C GLU A 89 9.11 -14.19 -4.62
N CYS A 90 10.35 -14.01 -4.11
CA CYS A 90 11.55 -14.12 -4.92
C CYS A 90 11.64 -15.47 -5.61
N LEU A 91 11.43 -16.57 -4.88
CA LEU A 91 11.49 -17.92 -5.44
C LEU A 91 10.41 -18.14 -6.51
N ARG A 92 9.18 -17.62 -6.28
CA ARG A 92 8.09 -17.70 -7.25
C ARG A 92 8.39 -16.92 -8.53
N THR A 93 8.85 -15.68 -8.40
CA THR A 93 9.20 -14.81 -9.55
C THR A 93 10.39 -15.40 -10.30
N ALA A 94 11.41 -15.88 -9.58
CA ALA A 94 12.56 -16.56 -10.15
C ALA A 94 12.14 -17.77 -10.98
N ARG A 95 11.28 -18.66 -10.45
CA ARG A 95 10.78 -19.82 -11.21
C ARG A 95 9.93 -19.45 -12.43
N ARG A 96 9.20 -18.34 -12.38
CA ARG A 96 8.46 -17.84 -13.56
C ARG A 96 9.41 -17.35 -14.66
N VAL A 97 10.49 -16.67 -14.29
CA VAL A 97 11.47 -16.10 -15.22
C VAL A 97 12.43 -17.18 -15.75
N CYS A 98 12.92 -18.03 -14.87
CA CYS A 98 13.97 -19.02 -15.11
C CYS A 98 13.44 -20.43 -15.46
N GLY A 99 12.16 -20.72 -15.25
CA GLY A 99 11.62 -22.07 -15.41
C GLY A 99 12.21 -23.06 -14.40
N GLU A 100 12.67 -24.22 -14.89
CA GLU A 100 13.28 -25.30 -14.10
C GLU A 100 14.83 -25.17 -13.98
N ASP A 101 15.42 -24.08 -14.47
CA ASP A 101 16.86 -23.85 -14.34
C ASP A 101 17.21 -23.40 -12.91
N ASP A 102 17.60 -24.36 -12.07
CA ASP A 102 17.95 -24.11 -10.66
C ASP A 102 19.09 -23.10 -10.50
N ALA A 103 20.05 -23.05 -11.43
CA ALA A 103 21.17 -22.10 -11.35
C ALA A 103 20.72 -20.66 -11.67
N CYS A 104 19.80 -20.49 -12.63
CA CYS A 104 19.16 -19.21 -12.88
C CYS A 104 18.29 -18.76 -11.70
N VAL A 105 17.54 -19.68 -11.09
CA VAL A 105 16.70 -19.38 -9.91
C VAL A 105 17.56 -18.91 -8.74
N GLU A 106 18.66 -19.59 -8.46
CA GLU A 106 19.59 -19.21 -7.38
C GLU A 106 20.22 -17.82 -7.62
N ASP A 107 20.73 -17.55 -8.83
CA ASP A 107 21.31 -16.24 -9.19
C ASP A 107 20.27 -15.11 -9.07
N PHE A 108 19.04 -15.36 -9.53
CA PHE A 108 17.94 -14.38 -9.42
C PHE A 108 17.62 -14.05 -7.95
N VAL A 109 17.53 -15.06 -7.09
CA VAL A 109 17.23 -14.88 -5.66
C VAL A 109 18.36 -14.12 -4.96
N VAL A 110 19.62 -14.49 -5.19
CA VAL A 110 20.79 -13.79 -4.62
C VAL A 110 20.79 -12.32 -5.03
N ARG A 111 20.60 -12.03 -6.32
CA ARG A 111 20.53 -10.65 -6.81
C ARG A 111 19.35 -9.88 -6.23
N GLY A 112 18.21 -10.54 -6.01
CA GLY A 112 17.06 -9.98 -5.30
C GLY A 112 17.40 -9.54 -3.87
N HIS A 113 18.12 -10.38 -3.12
CA HIS A 113 18.57 -10.04 -1.76
C HIS A 113 19.56 -8.87 -1.72
N GLU A 114 20.53 -8.83 -2.65
CA GLU A 114 21.50 -7.74 -2.73
C GLU A 114 20.80 -6.39 -3.01
N LEU A 115 19.84 -6.37 -3.93
CA LEU A 115 19.06 -5.17 -4.24
C LEU A 115 18.18 -4.73 -3.07
N ARG A 116 17.64 -5.68 -2.30
CA ARG A 116 16.89 -5.39 -1.07
C ARG A 116 17.77 -4.73 0.00
N ALA A 117 18.97 -5.27 0.22
CA ALA A 117 19.92 -4.71 1.19
C ALA A 117 20.32 -3.28 0.80
N ALA A 118 20.66 -3.07 -0.47
CA ALA A 118 20.97 -1.74 -1.00
C ALA A 118 19.78 -0.76 -0.90
N GLY A 119 18.55 -1.26 -1.07
CA GLY A 119 17.32 -0.47 -0.86
C GLY A 119 17.13 -0.05 0.59
N SER A 120 17.35 -0.96 1.55
CA SER A 120 17.17 -0.69 2.98
C SER A 120 18.18 0.34 3.49
N GLU A 121 19.45 0.21 3.11
CA GLU A 121 20.50 1.20 3.44
C GLU A 121 20.19 2.59 2.88
N ARG A 122 19.69 2.64 1.65
CA ARG A 122 19.28 3.89 1.01
C ARG A 122 18.08 4.53 1.70
N LEU A 123 17.07 3.75 2.07
CA LEU A 123 15.90 4.23 2.81
C LEU A 123 16.31 4.79 4.18
N GLN A 124 17.22 4.12 4.88
CA GLN A 124 17.77 4.62 6.14
C GLN A 124 18.52 5.95 5.97
N ALA A 125 19.36 6.04 4.94
CA ALA A 125 20.07 7.28 4.62
C ALA A 125 19.07 8.41 4.32
N ASN A 126 18.03 8.15 3.55
CA ASN A 126 16.99 9.13 3.21
C ASN A 126 16.20 9.56 4.45
N GLN A 127 15.81 8.62 5.33
CA GLN A 127 15.15 8.93 6.60
C GLN A 127 16.00 9.88 7.45
N TRP A 128 17.30 9.57 7.54
CA TRP A 128 18.24 10.38 8.30
C TRP A 128 18.36 11.79 7.73
N GLN A 129 18.39 11.93 6.40
CA GLN A 129 18.41 13.25 5.75
C GLN A 129 17.14 14.05 6.06
N VAL A 130 15.95 13.44 5.98
CA VAL A 130 14.71 14.11 6.37
C VAL A 130 14.78 14.55 7.83
N TYR A 131 15.18 13.65 8.73
CA TYR A 131 15.27 13.94 10.15
C TYR A 131 16.22 15.10 10.40
N GLU A 132 17.44 15.10 9.86
CA GLU A 132 18.42 16.19 10.03
C GLU A 132 17.89 17.52 9.48
N HIS A 133 17.18 17.51 8.36
CA HIS A 133 16.70 18.72 7.69
C HIS A 133 15.27 19.14 8.08
N ARG A 134 14.61 18.44 9.00
CA ARG A 134 13.19 18.63 9.34
C ARG A 134 12.76 20.07 9.65
N ARG A 135 13.61 20.87 10.31
CA ARG A 135 13.29 22.27 10.62
C ARG A 135 13.34 23.16 9.39
N ALA A 136 14.33 22.93 8.51
CA ALA A 136 14.44 23.65 7.25
C ALA A 136 13.28 23.29 6.31
N ILE A 137 12.89 22.00 6.27
CA ILE A 137 11.70 21.53 5.53
C ILE A 137 10.45 22.25 6.04
N TRP A 138 10.22 22.24 7.36
CA TRP A 138 9.06 22.90 7.96
C TRP A 138 9.05 24.41 7.76
N GLY A 139 10.20 25.08 7.95
CA GLY A 139 10.33 26.50 7.69
C GLY A 139 10.01 26.83 6.24
N ALA A 140 10.46 26.02 5.29
CA ALA A 140 10.21 26.26 3.89
C ALA A 140 8.73 26.02 3.50
N ALA A 141 8.10 24.98 4.06
CA ALA A 141 6.68 24.66 3.86
C ALA A 141 5.75 25.73 4.47
N SER A 142 5.96 26.10 5.74
CA SER A 142 5.14 27.09 6.46
C SER A 142 5.21 28.49 5.84
N ARG A 143 6.33 28.85 5.22
CA ARG A 143 6.49 30.12 4.48
C ARG A 143 5.90 30.09 3.06
N GLY A 144 5.41 28.93 2.60
CA GLY A 144 4.98 28.74 1.20
C GLY A 144 6.11 28.95 0.19
N SER A 145 7.36 28.89 0.64
CA SER A 145 8.57 29.20 -0.14
C SER A 145 9.03 28.04 -1.03
N LEU A 146 8.50 26.84 -0.78
CA LEU A 146 8.63 25.70 -1.66
C LEU A 146 7.56 25.86 -2.74
N GLY A 147 7.97 26.05 -4.00
CA GLY A 147 7.04 26.28 -5.09
C GLY A 147 5.96 25.18 -5.13
N ARG A 148 4.69 25.60 -5.10
CA ARG A 148 3.55 24.70 -5.34
C ARG A 148 3.73 24.05 -6.71
N ARG A 149 3.91 22.74 -6.76
CA ARG A 149 3.81 22.01 -8.04
C ARG A 149 2.88 20.80 -8.01
N GLY A 150 2.12 20.68 -6.93
CA GLY A 150 1.22 19.54 -6.73
C GLY A 150 2.01 18.28 -6.36
N PRO A 151 1.31 17.17 -6.09
CA PRO A 151 1.93 15.85 -6.11
C PRO A 151 2.76 15.65 -7.39
N VAL A 152 3.77 14.76 -7.35
CA VAL A 152 4.55 14.35 -8.53
C VAL A 152 3.61 14.27 -9.73
N SER A 153 3.80 15.15 -10.72
CA SER A 153 2.88 15.40 -11.84
C SER A 153 2.09 14.15 -12.23
N GLY A 154 0.78 14.11 -11.97
CA GLY A 154 -0.08 12.99 -12.34
C GLY A 154 -0.45 12.02 -11.22
N ALA A 155 -0.38 12.41 -9.93
CA ALA A 155 -0.84 11.56 -8.83
C ALA A 155 -1.75 12.32 -7.84
N THR A 156 -2.72 11.66 -7.23
CA THR A 156 -3.58 12.19 -6.16
C THR A 156 -3.33 11.42 -4.85
N LEU A 157 -3.47 12.09 -3.70
CA LEU A 157 -3.30 11.48 -2.38
C LEU A 157 -4.66 11.26 -1.71
N PHE A 158 -4.90 10.07 -1.19
CA PHE A 158 -6.13 9.70 -0.48
C PHE A 158 -5.84 9.23 0.94
N GLY A 159 -6.69 9.59 1.90
CA GLY A 159 -6.53 9.26 3.32
C GLY A 159 -7.16 7.94 3.72
N GLU A 160 -8.07 7.41 2.91
CA GLU A 160 -8.88 6.23 3.27
C GLU A 160 -9.08 5.29 2.08
N LEU A 161 -9.33 4.01 2.40
CA LEU A 161 -9.82 3.01 1.47
C LEU A 161 -11.15 2.45 1.97
N ASP A 162 -12.16 2.44 1.11
CA ASP A 162 -13.42 1.71 1.30
C ASP A 162 -13.45 0.52 0.34
N GLY A 163 -13.08 -0.66 0.86
CA GLY A 163 -12.76 -1.82 0.04
C GLY A 163 -11.57 -1.53 -0.88
N PHE A 164 -11.83 -1.42 -2.19
CA PHE A 164 -10.84 -1.00 -3.18
C PHE A 164 -10.97 0.46 -3.60
N HIS A 165 -11.95 1.21 -3.11
CA HIS A 165 -12.17 2.59 -3.52
C HIS A 165 -11.31 3.54 -2.69
N LEU A 166 -10.66 4.48 -3.36
CA LEU A 166 -9.89 5.55 -2.75
C LEU A 166 -10.87 6.65 -2.29
N VAL A 167 -10.88 6.92 -0.98
CA VAL A 167 -11.81 7.85 -0.34
C VAL A 167 -11.03 8.93 0.43
N GLU A 168 -11.62 10.13 0.49
CA GLU A 168 -11.08 11.33 1.15
C GLU A 168 -9.73 11.79 0.60
N GLU A 169 -9.71 12.83 -0.22
CA GLU A 169 -8.44 13.44 -0.64
C GLU A 169 -7.69 14.05 0.55
N VAL A 170 -6.39 13.76 0.65
CA VAL A 170 -5.53 14.33 1.69
C VAL A 170 -5.40 15.83 1.45
N PRO A 171 -5.60 16.68 2.48
CA PRO A 171 -5.42 18.11 2.36
C PRO A 171 -4.02 18.48 1.88
N GLY A 172 -3.92 19.32 0.85
CA GLY A 172 -2.65 19.78 0.31
C GLY A 172 -1.85 20.65 1.28
N LEU A 173 -0.55 20.80 1.02
CA LEU A 173 0.36 21.66 1.81
C LEU A 173 0.02 23.16 1.79
N ASP A 174 -0.94 23.56 0.97
CA ASP A 174 -1.48 24.91 0.96
C ASP A 174 -2.62 25.15 1.94
N THR A 175 -3.06 24.11 2.63
CA THR A 175 -4.06 24.18 3.68
C THR A 175 -3.39 24.10 5.06
N GLU A 176 -4.00 24.72 6.07
CA GLU A 176 -3.54 24.56 7.46
C GLU A 176 -3.53 23.08 7.88
N ALA A 177 -4.52 22.31 7.43
CA ALA A 177 -4.62 20.88 7.71
C ALA A 177 -3.43 20.09 7.14
N GLY A 178 -3.08 20.29 5.86
CA GLY A 178 -1.93 19.60 5.25
C GLY A 178 -0.59 20.05 5.85
N GLN A 179 -0.45 21.33 6.20
CA GLN A 179 0.74 21.80 6.90
C GLN A 179 0.89 21.19 8.29
N GLU A 180 -0.21 21.03 9.03
CA GLU A 180 -0.20 20.41 10.35
C GLU A 180 0.20 18.93 10.30
N GLU A 181 -0.27 18.19 9.30
CA GLU A 181 0.13 16.80 9.03
C GLU A 181 1.64 16.68 8.79
N LEU A 182 2.19 17.52 7.91
CA LEU A 182 3.63 17.55 7.64
C LEU A 182 4.42 17.96 8.89
N ARG A 183 4.00 19.02 9.59
CA ARG A 183 4.65 19.47 10.84
C ARG A 183 4.72 18.34 11.85
N ASN A 184 3.60 17.66 12.08
CA ASN A 184 3.49 16.63 13.09
C ASN A 184 4.36 15.41 12.72
N TRP A 185 4.34 14.97 11.46
CA TRP A 185 5.21 13.91 10.97
C TRP A 185 6.70 14.22 11.15
N LEU A 186 7.12 15.45 10.81
CA LEU A 186 8.49 15.94 11.03
C LEU A 186 8.84 15.99 12.54
N ALA A 187 7.90 16.41 13.39
CA ALA A 187 8.06 16.45 14.85
C ALA A 187 8.23 15.05 15.46
N CYS A 188 7.57 14.04 14.88
CA CYS A 188 7.63 12.65 15.31
C CYS A 188 8.85 11.87 14.78
N GLY A 189 9.82 12.58 14.19
CA GLY A 189 11.06 11.97 13.71
C GLY A 189 10.96 11.43 12.28
N SER A 190 9.90 11.78 11.54
CA SER A 190 9.71 11.38 10.14
C SER A 190 9.70 9.86 9.96
N PRO A 191 8.73 9.16 10.60
CA PRO A 191 8.58 7.72 10.37
C PRO A 191 8.33 7.44 8.89
N LEU A 192 8.76 6.28 8.40
CA LEU A 192 8.60 5.89 6.99
C LEU A 192 7.82 4.59 6.89
N VAL A 193 7.06 4.47 5.80
CA VAL A 193 6.62 3.18 5.29
C VAL A 193 7.71 2.67 4.34
N GLU A 194 8.38 1.59 4.73
CA GLU A 194 9.52 1.02 3.98
C GLU A 194 9.07 -0.02 2.95
N LEU A 195 8.07 -0.81 3.35
CA LEU A 195 7.54 -1.91 2.55
C LEU A 195 6.04 -1.70 2.40
N VAL A 196 5.65 -1.39 1.18
CA VAL A 196 4.33 -1.70 0.67
C VAL A 196 4.46 -3.13 0.16
N ASN A 197 3.63 -4.06 0.62
CA ASN A 197 3.46 -5.32 -0.09
C ASN A 197 2.49 -5.05 -1.25
N PRO A 198 2.96 -4.77 -2.50
CA PRO A 198 2.08 -4.63 -3.65
C PRO A 198 1.69 -6.02 -4.19
N GLY A 199 2.20 -7.05 -3.51
CA GLY A 199 2.41 -8.38 -4.00
C GLY A 199 1.28 -9.23 -3.56
N ARG A 200 0.61 -9.71 -4.58
CA ARG A 200 -0.19 -10.87 -4.56
C ARG A 200 0.35 -12.00 -3.61
N GLY A 201 -0.06 -12.05 -2.32
CA GLY A 201 0.27 -13.13 -1.37
C GLY A 201 0.15 -12.72 0.10
N GLU A 202 -0.68 -13.47 0.86
CA GLU A 202 -1.07 -13.28 2.27
C GLU A 202 -1.55 -11.87 2.65
N PHE A 203 -2.65 -11.77 3.38
CA PHE A 203 -3.00 -10.61 4.19
C PHE A 203 -1.98 -10.51 5.35
N GLY A 204 -0.73 -10.22 4.96
CA GLY A 204 0.44 -9.83 5.74
C GLY A 204 1.13 -10.87 6.62
N ARG A 205 2.46 -10.94 6.44
CA ARG A 205 3.41 -10.89 7.56
C ARG A 205 4.39 -9.74 7.33
N CYS A 206 4.50 -8.87 8.33
CA CYS A 206 5.40 -7.72 8.34
C CYS A 206 6.65 -8.05 9.18
N ASP A 207 7.20 -9.24 8.98
CA ASP A 207 8.08 -9.89 9.97
C ASP A 207 9.57 -9.84 9.59
N HIS A 208 10.01 -8.80 8.89
CA HIS A 208 11.41 -8.71 8.43
C HIS A 208 12.04 -7.36 8.77
N GLY A 209 13.24 -7.43 9.36
CA GLY A 209 14.02 -6.32 9.91
C GLY A 209 14.10 -5.11 8.99
N SER A 210 13.31 -4.10 9.32
CA SER A 210 12.99 -2.94 8.50
C SER A 210 13.30 -1.63 9.23
N VAL A 211 13.68 -0.61 8.47
CA VAL A 211 13.70 0.81 8.82
C VAL A 211 12.33 1.41 8.47
N GLY A 212 11.36 1.26 9.36
CA GLY A 212 10.00 1.80 9.16
C GLY A 212 8.89 0.81 9.53
N GLU A 213 7.63 1.20 9.27
CA GLU A 213 6.46 0.33 9.46
C GLU A 213 6.04 -0.27 8.10
N CYS A 214 5.55 -1.50 8.12
CA CYS A 214 5.00 -2.18 6.95
C CYS A 214 3.50 -1.96 6.91
N VAL A 215 3.00 -1.33 5.84
CA VAL A 215 1.59 -0.95 5.70
C VAL A 215 0.92 -1.85 4.67
N ARG A 216 -0.24 -2.39 5.06
CA ARG A 216 -1.05 -3.28 4.22
C ARG A 216 -2.00 -2.44 3.38
N LEU A 217 -2.04 -2.73 2.07
CA LEU A 217 -2.94 -2.04 1.11
C LEU A 217 -4.42 -2.29 1.41
N LEU A 218 -4.77 -3.41 2.01
CA LEU A 218 -6.13 -3.69 2.48
C LEU A 218 -6.05 -4.10 3.94
N ALA A 219 -6.85 -3.47 4.79
CA ALA A 219 -7.11 -4.01 6.10
C ALA A 219 -7.70 -5.42 5.92
N ALA A 220 -7.23 -6.39 6.70
CA ALA A 220 -7.90 -7.67 6.75
C ALA A 220 -9.35 -7.43 7.22
N PRO A 221 -10.35 -8.04 6.56
CA PRO A 221 -11.71 -7.92 7.05
C PRO A 221 -11.79 -8.50 8.47
N GLU A 222 -12.76 -8.02 9.26
CA GLU A 222 -13.11 -8.71 10.51
C GLU A 222 -13.55 -10.14 10.20
N ALA A 223 -13.36 -11.06 11.15
CA ALA A 223 -13.77 -12.45 10.95
C ALA A 223 -15.30 -12.53 10.78
N PRO A 224 -15.82 -13.16 9.70
CA PRO A 224 -17.26 -13.32 9.53
C PRO A 224 -17.81 -14.34 10.53
N ASP A 225 -19.12 -14.30 10.77
CA ASP A 225 -19.84 -15.43 11.36
C ASP A 225 -19.79 -16.63 10.39
N PRO A 226 -19.85 -17.89 10.89
CA PRO A 226 -19.81 -19.09 10.05
C PRO A 226 -21.15 -19.36 9.33
N THR A 227 -21.66 -18.34 8.64
CA THR A 227 -22.89 -18.33 7.86
C THR A 227 -22.60 -17.75 6.49
N TRP A 228 -23.31 -18.23 5.45
CA TRP A 228 -23.08 -17.73 4.10
C TRP A 228 -23.36 -16.22 3.99
N SER A 229 -24.40 -15.70 4.66
CA SER A 229 -24.70 -14.27 4.63
C SER A 229 -23.55 -13.40 5.14
N SER A 230 -22.96 -13.76 6.28
CA SER A 230 -21.84 -13.01 6.83
C SER A 230 -20.58 -13.15 5.97
N ILE A 231 -20.31 -14.36 5.45
CA ILE A 231 -19.18 -14.59 4.53
C ILE A 231 -19.36 -13.76 3.25
N PHE A 232 -20.58 -13.64 2.74
CA PHE A 232 -20.85 -12.82 1.57
C PHE A 232 -20.55 -11.34 1.86
N ASP A 233 -21.16 -10.77 2.89
CA ASP A 233 -21.06 -9.33 3.19
C ASP A 233 -19.62 -8.92 3.56
N VAL A 234 -18.88 -9.80 4.25
CA VAL A 234 -17.53 -9.49 4.76
C VAL A 234 -16.43 -9.83 3.76
N VAL A 235 -16.61 -10.87 2.94
CA VAL A 235 -15.55 -11.40 2.08
C VAL A 235 -15.91 -11.34 0.60
N VAL A 236 -17.07 -11.85 0.20
CA VAL A 236 -17.39 -11.97 -1.24
C VAL A 236 -17.73 -10.61 -1.85
N GLU A 237 -18.59 -9.84 -1.19
CA GLU A 237 -19.04 -8.54 -1.68
C GLU A 237 -17.89 -7.54 -1.82
N PRO A 238 -17.05 -7.31 -0.79
CA PRO A 238 -16.02 -6.28 -0.87
C PRO A 238 -14.86 -6.68 -1.78
N PHE A 239 -14.54 -7.98 -1.86
CA PHE A 239 -13.30 -8.45 -2.49
C PHE A 239 -13.48 -9.18 -3.82
N CYS A 240 -14.60 -9.87 -4.04
CA CYS A 240 -14.76 -10.74 -5.19
C CYS A 240 -15.63 -10.13 -6.30
N THR A 241 -16.71 -9.43 -5.95
CA THR A 241 -17.72 -8.92 -6.91
C THR A 241 -17.15 -8.06 -8.02
N GLN A 242 -16.06 -7.34 -7.74
CA GLN A 242 -15.39 -6.45 -8.69
C GLN A 242 -14.83 -7.18 -9.92
N CYS A 243 -14.38 -8.43 -9.73
CA CYS A 243 -13.87 -9.31 -10.79
C CYS A 243 -14.85 -10.44 -11.16
N HIS A 244 -15.91 -10.60 -10.38
CA HIS A 244 -16.91 -11.66 -10.50
C HIS A 244 -18.33 -11.07 -10.68
N ARG A 245 -18.47 -10.19 -11.69
CA ARG A 245 -19.74 -9.55 -12.05
C ARG A 245 -20.15 -9.90 -13.47
N SER A 246 -21.45 -9.81 -13.73
CA SER A 246 -22.00 -9.96 -15.07
C SER A 246 -21.46 -8.89 -16.03
N GLY A 247 -21.24 -9.27 -17.29
CA GLY A 247 -20.94 -8.31 -18.37
C GLY A 247 -19.53 -7.68 -18.36
N CYS A 248 -18.57 -8.21 -17.61
CA CYS A 248 -17.18 -7.79 -17.71
C CYS A 248 -16.50 -8.41 -18.95
N GLU A 249 -15.96 -7.57 -19.84
CA GLU A 249 -15.26 -8.00 -21.06
C GLU A 249 -13.83 -8.50 -20.76
N ASP A 250 -13.44 -9.58 -21.45
CA ASP A 250 -12.12 -10.21 -21.61
C ASP A 250 -11.27 -10.65 -20.39
N ASP A 251 -11.54 -10.20 -19.15
CA ASP A 251 -10.67 -10.50 -17.98
C ASP A 251 -11.38 -10.96 -16.69
N CYS A 252 -12.72 -11.07 -16.69
CA CYS A 252 -13.46 -11.58 -15.54
C CYS A 252 -13.76 -13.07 -15.66
N SER A 253 -13.77 -13.76 -14.52
CA SER A 253 -14.13 -15.17 -14.50
C SER A 253 -15.62 -15.36 -14.81
N ARG A 254 -16.00 -16.52 -15.36
CA ARG A 254 -17.40 -16.91 -15.59
C ARG A 254 -18.21 -17.16 -14.31
N LEU A 255 -17.61 -16.97 -13.14
CA LEU A 255 -18.27 -17.13 -11.85
C LEU A 255 -18.88 -15.79 -11.43
N GLU A 256 -20.21 -15.72 -11.44
CA GLU A 256 -20.99 -14.54 -11.07
C GLU A 256 -21.24 -14.52 -9.55
N LEU A 257 -20.72 -13.49 -8.86
CA LEU A 257 -20.80 -13.35 -7.40
C LEU A 257 -21.47 -12.03 -6.97
N GLU A 258 -22.13 -11.31 -7.87
CA GLU A 258 -22.61 -9.93 -7.69
C GLU A 258 -23.74 -9.73 -6.66
N SER A 259 -24.36 -10.80 -6.17
CA SER A 259 -25.36 -10.71 -5.09
C SER A 259 -25.33 -11.96 -4.22
N ASN A 260 -25.78 -11.84 -2.98
CA ASN A 260 -25.72 -12.91 -1.99
C ASN A 260 -26.30 -14.24 -2.50
N ASP A 261 -27.55 -14.21 -2.98
CA ASP A 261 -28.23 -15.40 -3.49
C ASP A 261 -27.59 -15.94 -4.78
N ALA A 262 -27.19 -15.06 -5.69
CA ALA A 262 -26.59 -15.48 -6.96
C ALA A 262 -25.22 -16.11 -6.74
N ALA A 263 -24.40 -15.50 -5.86
CA ALA A 263 -23.09 -15.98 -5.48
C ALA A 263 -23.19 -17.36 -4.81
N TYR A 264 -24.12 -17.56 -3.87
CA TYR A 264 -24.32 -18.88 -3.26
C TYR A 264 -24.66 -19.93 -4.29
N ARG A 265 -25.64 -19.64 -5.17
CA ARG A 265 -26.04 -20.56 -6.24
C ARG A 265 -24.87 -20.87 -7.16
N ALA A 266 -24.14 -19.85 -7.61
CA ALA A 266 -23.02 -20.00 -8.53
C ALA A 266 -21.90 -20.85 -7.93
N LEU A 267 -21.59 -20.69 -6.64
CA LEU A 267 -20.62 -21.53 -5.93
C LEU A 267 -21.15 -22.96 -5.69
N SER A 268 -22.44 -23.12 -5.45
CA SER A 268 -23.04 -24.42 -5.10
C SER A 268 -23.24 -25.36 -6.30
N VAL A 269 -23.46 -24.82 -7.50
CA VAL A 269 -23.68 -25.62 -8.72
C VAL A 269 -22.53 -25.54 -9.72
N GLY A 270 -21.65 -24.54 -9.59
CA GLY A 270 -20.60 -24.28 -10.55
C GLY A 270 -19.37 -25.14 -10.32
N GLU A 271 -18.63 -25.31 -11.41
CA GLU A 271 -17.31 -25.92 -11.42
C GLU A 271 -16.30 -24.90 -11.94
N SER A 272 -15.07 -25.01 -11.46
CA SER A 272 -14.00 -24.16 -11.96
C SER A 272 -13.66 -24.48 -13.41
N SER A 273 -13.44 -23.44 -14.20
CA SER A 273 -12.98 -23.52 -15.59
C SER A 273 -11.50 -23.15 -15.74
N ARG A 274 -10.73 -23.09 -14.64
CA ARG A 274 -9.30 -22.73 -14.68
C ARG A 274 -8.42 -23.96 -14.87
N TRP A 275 -7.29 -23.78 -15.56
CA TRP A 275 -6.36 -24.83 -15.98
C TRP A 275 -5.90 -25.84 -14.90
N CYS A 276 -5.83 -25.43 -13.63
CA CYS A 276 -5.44 -26.32 -12.52
C CYS A 276 -6.62 -26.91 -11.73
N SER A 277 -7.85 -26.57 -12.10
CA SER A 277 -9.06 -26.90 -11.36
C SER A 277 -10.28 -27.16 -12.21
N GLU A 278 -10.03 -27.38 -13.50
CA GLU A 278 -11.06 -27.61 -14.48
C GLU A 278 -11.91 -28.81 -14.06
N GLY A 279 -13.21 -28.59 -13.90
CA GLY A 279 -14.18 -29.62 -13.49
C GLY A 279 -14.22 -29.92 -11.99
N LEU A 280 -13.51 -29.17 -11.15
CA LEU A 280 -13.66 -29.28 -9.69
C LEU A 280 -14.78 -28.37 -9.17
N PRO A 281 -15.63 -28.83 -8.24
CA PRO A 281 -16.71 -28.03 -7.67
C PRO A 281 -16.19 -26.78 -6.94
N TYR A 282 -16.87 -25.65 -7.12
CA TYR A 282 -16.53 -24.46 -6.34
C TYR A 282 -16.72 -24.67 -4.83
N LEU A 283 -17.75 -25.44 -4.47
CA LEU A 283 -18.10 -25.75 -3.09
C LEU A 283 -18.33 -27.26 -2.95
N THR A 284 -17.61 -27.88 -2.01
CA THR A 284 -17.79 -29.28 -1.62
C THR A 284 -18.25 -29.33 -0.17
N PRO A 285 -19.57 -29.45 0.10
CA PRO A 285 -20.11 -29.52 1.46
C PRO A 285 -19.42 -30.59 2.31
N GLY A 286 -18.98 -30.20 3.51
CA GLY A 286 -18.26 -31.07 4.44
C GLY A 286 -16.76 -31.23 4.16
N ASP A 287 -16.24 -30.67 3.06
CA ASP A 287 -14.84 -30.83 2.67
C ASP A 287 -14.22 -29.51 2.14
N PRO A 288 -13.66 -28.67 3.03
CA PRO A 288 -12.99 -27.44 2.66
C PRO A 288 -11.76 -27.66 1.77
N ALA A 289 -11.04 -28.77 1.95
CA ALA A 289 -9.81 -29.05 1.20
C ALA A 289 -10.09 -29.34 -0.27
N ASN A 290 -11.28 -29.85 -0.58
CA ASN A 290 -11.77 -30.09 -1.94
C ASN A 290 -12.77 -29.02 -2.42
N SER A 291 -12.89 -27.90 -1.70
CA SER A 291 -13.72 -26.75 -2.13
C SER A 291 -12.84 -25.70 -2.80
N VAL A 292 -12.96 -25.50 -4.11
CA VAL A 292 -12.15 -24.52 -4.85
C VAL A 292 -12.28 -23.12 -4.26
N PHE A 293 -13.47 -22.74 -3.78
CA PHE A 293 -13.69 -21.47 -3.09
C PHE A 293 -12.71 -21.30 -1.91
N TYR A 294 -12.64 -22.27 -1.01
CA TYR A 294 -11.78 -22.19 0.17
C TYR A 294 -10.31 -22.19 -0.19
N VAL A 295 -9.87 -23.12 -1.05
CA VAL A 295 -8.46 -23.23 -1.46
C VAL A 295 -7.98 -21.98 -2.21
N SER A 296 -8.87 -21.28 -2.92
CA SER A 296 -8.55 -20.02 -3.59
C SER A 296 -8.31 -18.84 -2.64
N LEU A 297 -8.82 -18.94 -1.41
CA LEU A 297 -8.63 -17.95 -0.34
C LEU A 297 -7.39 -18.26 0.53
N THR A 298 -6.80 -19.46 0.41
CA THR A 298 -5.60 -19.87 1.16
C THR A 298 -4.31 -19.75 0.34
N ASN A 299 -4.37 -19.25 -0.91
CA ASN A 299 -3.23 -19.05 -1.81
C ASN A 299 -2.38 -20.30 -2.07
N ASP A 300 -2.99 -21.50 -2.01
CA ASP A 300 -2.27 -22.74 -2.31
C ASP A 300 -2.01 -22.89 -3.82
N VAL A 301 -0.95 -23.62 -4.19
CA VAL A 301 -0.06 -23.51 -5.38
C VAL A 301 -0.70 -23.41 -6.79
N CYS A 302 -2.01 -23.59 -6.93
CA CYS A 302 -2.76 -23.52 -8.19
C CYS A 302 -3.92 -22.49 -8.22
N TRP A 303 -4.22 -21.87 -7.08
CA TRP A 303 -5.56 -21.38 -6.73
C TRP A 303 -5.63 -19.92 -6.31
N GLY A 304 -4.51 -19.33 -5.92
CA GLY A 304 -4.50 -18.02 -5.31
C GLY A 304 -4.92 -16.90 -6.26
N HIS A 305 -5.72 -15.98 -5.75
CA HIS A 305 -5.82 -14.61 -6.26
C HIS A 305 -4.51 -13.83 -6.10
N GLY A 306 -3.44 -14.54 -5.73
CA GLY A 306 -2.28 -14.01 -5.11
C GLY A 306 -2.68 -13.22 -3.88
N TRP A 307 -3.43 -13.77 -2.95
CA TRP A 307 -3.59 -13.19 -1.63
C TRP A 307 -4.26 -14.27 -0.79
N GLN A 308 -3.97 -14.28 0.50
CA GLN A 308 -4.49 -15.28 1.42
C GLN A 308 -5.08 -14.59 2.62
N LEU A 309 -6.39 -14.76 2.85
CA LEU A 309 -7.06 -14.20 4.02
C LEU A 309 -6.37 -14.67 5.30
N PRO A 310 -6.37 -13.85 6.37
CA PRO A 310 -5.77 -14.29 7.62
C PRO A 310 -6.58 -15.44 8.24
N ASP A 311 -5.90 -16.25 9.06
CA ASP A 311 -6.44 -17.51 9.57
C ASP A 311 -7.73 -17.34 10.38
N ASP A 312 -7.88 -16.21 11.06
CA ASP A 312 -9.09 -15.84 11.82
C ASP A 312 -10.30 -15.57 10.92
N VAL A 313 -10.09 -15.07 9.70
CA VAL A 313 -11.13 -14.94 8.66
C VAL A 313 -11.39 -16.26 7.96
N LEU A 314 -10.35 -17.06 7.72
CA LEU A 314 -10.47 -18.37 7.06
C LEU A 314 -11.18 -19.41 7.95
N ALA A 315 -11.03 -19.34 9.27
CA ALA A 315 -11.56 -20.33 10.19
C ALA A 315 -13.11 -20.41 10.18
N PRO A 316 -13.88 -19.30 10.23
CA PRO A 316 -15.33 -19.33 10.09
C PRO A 316 -15.79 -19.85 8.72
N ILE A 317 -15.09 -19.50 7.64
CA ILE A 317 -15.39 -20.00 6.29
C ILE A 317 -15.21 -21.52 6.23
N ARG A 318 -14.10 -22.03 6.78
CA ARG A 318 -13.86 -23.47 6.92
C ARG A 318 -14.98 -24.15 7.70
N ALA A 319 -15.33 -23.61 8.87
CA ALA A 319 -16.36 -24.17 9.75
C ALA A 319 -17.73 -24.22 9.06
N TRP A 320 -18.07 -23.19 8.28
CA TRP A 320 -19.29 -23.15 7.48
C TRP A 320 -19.32 -24.26 6.41
N ILE A 321 -18.21 -24.48 5.70
CA ILE A 321 -18.11 -25.58 4.72
C ILE A 321 -18.21 -26.94 5.40
N GLU A 322 -17.48 -27.15 6.51
CA GLU A 322 -17.52 -28.40 7.30
C GLU A 322 -18.93 -28.70 7.83
N ALA A 323 -19.73 -27.67 8.14
CA ALA A 323 -21.13 -27.79 8.56
C ALA A 323 -22.12 -28.09 7.41
N GLY A 324 -21.62 -28.29 6.19
CA GLY A 324 -22.43 -28.61 5.02
C GLY A 324 -22.74 -27.43 4.11
N ALA A 325 -22.09 -26.28 4.32
CA ALA A 325 -22.14 -25.11 3.45
C ALA A 325 -23.57 -24.63 3.13
N ASN A 326 -24.41 -24.50 4.15
CA ASN A 326 -25.81 -24.08 4.03
C ASN A 326 -25.92 -22.57 3.68
N PRO A 327 -26.98 -22.14 2.96
CA PRO A 327 -27.19 -20.72 2.66
C PRO A 327 -27.46 -19.88 3.92
#